data_AF-A0A8T3L2L1-F1
#
_entry.id   AF-A0A8T3L2L1-F1
#
_cell.length_a   1.000
_cell.length_b   1.000
_cell.length_c   1.000
_cell.angle_alpha   90.00
_cell.angle_beta   90.00
_cell.angle_gamma   90.00
#
_symmetry.space_group_name_H-M   'P 1'
#
loop_
_entity.id
_entity.type
_entity.pdbx_description
1 polymer ?
#
loop_
_entity_poly.entity_id
_entity_poly.type
_entity_poly.pdbx_seq_one_letter_code
_entity_poly.pdbx_strand_id
1 'polypeptide(L)'
;MDEDKEQFNPKSWRFRLGLFLFILSWVCPLFIPLVTNLNLETATKAFLSGFLLIGAPEIFSVLSIIILGKPGYIYIKNKALSLLKRAVPRGEVSRTRYRFGLMLLLLHIIYAYLTFYAPDLIMWYAENRITMNIIADFLFIVTLFVLGGEFWEKLRALFIYDAKAIIPKTK
;
A
#
# COMPACT_ATOMS: atom_id res chain seq x y z
N MET A 1 -22.42 38.05 5.26
CA MET A 1 -20.96 37.89 5.38
C MET A 1 -20.68 36.51 4.83
N ASP A 2 -20.71 36.45 3.50
CA ASP A 2 -20.61 35.21 2.73
C ASP A 2 -19.14 34.82 2.69
N GLU A 3 -18.77 33.89 3.57
CA GLU A 3 -17.51 33.17 3.41
C GLU A 3 -17.66 32.30 2.16
N ASP A 4 -17.04 32.77 1.07
CA ASP A 4 -16.70 31.98 -0.10
C ASP A 4 -16.02 30.68 0.35
N LYS A 5 -16.82 29.62 0.51
CA LYS A 5 -16.31 28.26 0.53
C LYS A 5 -15.79 28.01 -0.87
N GLU A 6 -14.50 28.25 -1.10
CA GLU A 6 -13.80 27.88 -2.33
C GLU A 6 -14.28 26.50 -2.76
N GLN A 7 -15.14 26.48 -3.78
CA GLN A 7 -15.77 25.28 -4.25
C GLN A 7 -14.68 24.51 -5.01
N PHE A 8 -14.03 23.60 -4.30
CA PHE A 8 -12.90 22.84 -4.82
C PHE A 8 -13.28 22.19 -6.16
N ASN A 9 -12.63 22.64 -7.24
CA ASN A 9 -12.92 22.18 -8.59
C ASN A 9 -11.89 21.12 -9.04
N PRO A 10 -12.26 19.82 -9.06
CA PRO A 10 -11.38 18.73 -9.46
C PRO A 10 -11.03 18.73 -10.97
N LYS A 11 -11.61 19.64 -11.77
CA LYS A 11 -11.27 19.82 -13.19
C LYS A 11 -10.24 20.93 -13.44
N SER A 12 -9.81 21.65 -12.41
CA SER A 12 -8.78 22.68 -12.58
C SER A 12 -7.46 22.08 -13.06
N TRP A 13 -6.74 22.79 -13.94
CA TRP A 13 -5.42 22.36 -14.42
C TRP A 13 -4.42 22.25 -13.26
N ARG A 14 -4.55 23.12 -12.26
CA ARG A 14 -3.76 23.10 -11.00
C ARG A 14 -3.94 21.77 -10.27
N PHE A 15 -5.18 21.30 -10.13
CA PHE A 15 -5.45 20.01 -9.50
C PHE A 15 -4.83 18.85 -10.26
N ARG A 16 -4.98 18.82 -11.60
CA ARG A 16 -4.38 17.76 -12.44
C ARG A 16 -2.86 17.74 -12.34
N LEU A 17 -2.22 18.92 -12.39
CA LEU A 17 -0.77 19.04 -12.27
C LEU A 17 -0.28 18.59 -10.89
N GLY A 18 -0.93 19.04 -9.83
CA GLY A 18 -0.59 18.63 -8.46
C GLY A 18 -0.77 17.12 -8.27
N LEU A 19 -1.89 16.55 -8.73
CA LEU A 19 -2.13 15.11 -8.67
C LEU A 19 -1.09 14.33 -9.49
N PHE A 20 -0.70 14.82 -10.68
CA PHE A 20 0.34 14.21 -11.49
C PHE A 20 1.68 14.18 -10.75
N LEU A 21 2.12 15.30 -10.17
CA LEU A 21 3.35 15.38 -9.38
C LEU A 21 3.29 14.48 -8.15
N PHE A 22 2.14 14.40 -7.48
CA PHE A 22 1.94 13.50 -6.37
C PHE A 22 2.13 12.04 -6.81
N ILE A 23 1.47 11.61 -7.88
CA ILE A 23 1.60 10.24 -8.39
C ILE A 23 3.03 9.98 -8.85
N LEU A 24 3.64 10.94 -9.57
CA LEU A 24 5.01 10.83 -10.05
C LEU A 24 6.01 10.61 -8.92
N SER A 25 5.84 11.30 -7.78
CA SER A 25 6.63 11.09 -6.57
C SER A 25 6.63 9.62 -6.11
N TRP A 26 5.47 8.96 -6.10
CA TRP A 26 5.36 7.55 -5.70
C TRP A 26 5.89 6.58 -6.75
N VAL A 27 5.89 6.96 -8.03
CA VAL A 27 6.38 6.12 -9.13
C VAL A 27 7.91 6.23 -9.28
N CYS A 28 8.53 7.32 -8.85
CA CYS A 28 9.98 7.57 -8.96
C CYS A 28 10.88 6.39 -8.52
N PRO A 29 10.69 5.75 -7.36
CA PRO A 29 11.54 4.64 -6.93
C PRO A 29 11.46 3.41 -7.86
N LEU A 30 10.36 3.25 -8.62
CA LEU A 30 10.18 2.15 -9.56
C LEU A 30 11.12 2.23 -10.77
N PHE A 31 11.74 3.39 -11.02
CA PHE A 31 12.75 3.59 -12.05
C PHE A 31 14.18 3.23 -11.60
N ILE A 32 14.40 2.90 -10.32
CA ILE A 32 15.74 2.51 -9.81
C ILE A 32 16.32 1.32 -10.59
N PRO A 33 15.58 0.23 -10.85
CA PRO A 33 16.09 -0.88 -11.66
C PRO A 33 16.51 -0.47 -13.07
N LEU A 34 15.91 0.56 -13.66
CA LEU A 34 16.33 1.06 -14.97
C LEU A 34 17.70 1.74 -14.86
N VAL A 35 17.93 2.54 -13.81
CA VAL A 35 19.23 3.17 -13.56
C VAL A 35 20.34 2.16 -13.28
N THR A 36 20.04 1.10 -12.52
CA THR A 36 21.05 0.08 -12.19
C THR A 36 21.51 -0.72 -13.40
N ASN A 37 20.62 -0.94 -14.38
CA ASN A 37 20.91 -1.65 -15.63
C ASN A 37 21.65 -0.81 -16.69
N LEU A 38 21.74 0.52 -16.53
CA LEU A 38 22.51 1.37 -17.45
C LEU A 38 24.03 1.19 -17.25
N ASN A 39 24.83 1.38 -18.29
CA ASN A 39 26.30 1.38 -18.21
C ASN A 39 26.82 2.76 -17.75
N LEU A 40 26.51 3.13 -16.51
CA LEU A 40 26.95 4.38 -15.87
C LEU A 40 28.05 4.12 -14.83
N GLU A 41 28.83 5.16 -14.51
CA GLU A 41 29.78 5.13 -13.40
C GLU A 41 29.07 4.88 -12.06
N THR A 42 29.71 4.13 -11.15
CA THR A 42 29.17 3.75 -9.84
C THR A 42 28.70 4.96 -9.03
N ALA A 43 29.46 6.07 -9.04
CA ALA A 43 29.09 7.29 -8.34
C ALA A 43 27.78 7.89 -8.88
N THR A 44 27.64 7.96 -10.21
CA THR A 44 26.43 8.46 -10.88
C THR A 44 25.23 7.54 -10.62
N LYS A 45 25.41 6.22 -10.65
CA LYS A 45 24.35 5.25 -10.32
C LYS A 45 23.84 5.43 -8.89
N ALA A 46 24.77 5.54 -7.94
CA ALA A 46 24.44 5.71 -6.54
C ALA A 46 23.67 7.02 -6.32
N PHE A 47 24.14 8.12 -6.90
CA PHE A 47 23.48 9.41 -6.83
C PHE A 47 22.06 9.38 -7.43
N LEU A 48 21.91 8.88 -8.67
CA LEU A 48 20.61 8.79 -9.34
C LEU A 48 19.64 7.87 -8.60
N SER A 49 20.13 6.74 -8.07
CA SER A 49 19.29 5.82 -7.29
C SER A 49 18.83 6.44 -5.98
N GLY A 50 19.71 7.13 -5.25
CA GLY A 50 19.35 7.86 -4.03
C GLY A 50 18.38 9.01 -4.31
N PHE A 51 18.59 9.74 -5.41
CA PHE A 51 17.68 10.79 -5.86
C PHE A 51 16.30 10.22 -6.22
N LEU A 52 16.21 9.11 -6.95
CA LEU A 52 14.92 8.47 -7.27
C LEU A 52 14.22 7.85 -6.05
N LEU A 53 14.99 7.40 -5.06
CA LEU A 53 14.45 6.77 -3.86
C LEU A 53 13.81 7.78 -2.90
N ILE A 54 14.47 8.93 -2.67
CA ILE A 54 14.05 9.90 -1.66
C ILE A 54 13.98 11.33 -2.23
N GLY A 55 15.02 11.79 -2.94
CA GLY A 55 15.12 13.18 -3.39
C GLY A 55 13.97 13.67 -4.29
N ALA A 56 13.79 13.04 -5.46
CA ALA A 56 12.70 13.35 -6.38
C ALA A 56 11.31 13.12 -5.76
N PRO A 57 11.02 11.99 -5.08
CA PRO A 57 9.76 11.81 -4.38
C PRO A 57 9.40 12.95 -3.40
N GLU A 58 10.37 13.40 -2.59
CA GLU A 58 10.14 14.48 -1.63
C GLU A 58 9.87 15.81 -2.33
N ILE A 59 10.70 16.18 -3.31
CA ILE A 59 10.53 17.43 -4.06
C ILE A 59 9.16 17.46 -4.76
N PHE A 60 8.79 16.40 -5.48
CA PHE A 60 7.53 16.35 -6.20
C PHE A 60 6.31 16.30 -5.27
N SER A 61 6.40 15.60 -4.14
CA SER A 61 5.29 15.55 -3.17
C SER A 61 5.05 16.90 -2.50
N VAL A 62 6.10 17.63 -2.11
CA VAL A 62 6.01 18.98 -1.54
C VAL A 62 5.46 19.96 -2.57
N LEU A 63 5.99 19.97 -3.80
CA LEU A 63 5.49 20.82 -4.89
C LEU A 63 4.02 20.54 -5.19
N SER A 64 3.63 19.26 -5.22
CA SER A 64 2.24 18.84 -5.37
C SER A 64 1.35 19.45 -4.29
N ILE A 65 1.74 19.35 -3.01
CA ILE A 65 0.94 19.89 -1.90
C ILE A 65 0.79 21.42 -2.02
N ILE A 66 1.86 22.12 -2.39
CA ILE A 66 1.84 23.57 -2.62
C ILE A 66 0.86 23.92 -3.76
N ILE A 67 0.90 23.20 -4.88
CA ILE A 67 0.04 23.45 -6.05
C ILE A 67 -1.43 23.08 -5.77
N LEU A 68 -1.68 22.00 -5.04
CA LEU A 68 -3.03 21.52 -4.68
C LEU A 68 -3.69 22.40 -3.61
N GLY A 69 -2.87 22.95 -2.71
CA GLY A 69 -3.33 23.58 -1.48
C GLY A 69 -4.02 22.60 -0.52
N LYS A 70 -4.40 23.13 0.65
CA LYS A 70 -5.16 22.41 1.67
C LYS A 70 -6.46 21.75 1.14
N PRO A 71 -7.33 22.45 0.36
CA PRO A 71 -8.57 21.83 -0.13
C PRO A 71 -8.31 20.67 -1.11
N GLY A 72 -7.32 20.80 -2.00
CA GLY A 72 -6.96 19.73 -2.94
C GLY A 72 -6.36 18.50 -2.28
N TYR A 73 -5.48 18.69 -1.29
CA TYR A 73 -4.93 17.59 -0.52
C TYR A 73 -6.01 16.83 0.28
N ILE A 74 -6.91 17.57 0.94
CA ILE A 74 -8.03 16.96 1.68
C ILE A 74 -8.93 16.16 0.74
N TYR A 75 -9.20 16.67 -0.47
CA TYR A 75 -9.97 15.94 -1.47
C TYR A 75 -9.30 14.61 -1.86
N ILE A 76 -8.01 14.62 -2.20
CA ILE A 76 -7.26 13.40 -2.55
C ILE A 76 -7.28 12.40 -1.41
N LYS A 77 -6.99 12.85 -0.18
CA LYS A 77 -7.01 12.01 1.03
C LYS A 77 -8.39 11.36 1.22
N ASN A 78 -9.46 12.14 1.16
CA ASN A 78 -10.82 11.62 1.36
C ASN A 78 -11.23 10.65 0.25
N LYS A 79 -10.85 10.93 -1.00
CA LYS A 79 -11.10 10.04 -2.13
C LYS A 79 -10.34 8.72 -1.99
N ALA A 80 -9.05 8.77 -1.64
CA ALA A 80 -8.23 7.58 -1.40
C ALA A 80 -8.81 6.71 -0.27
N LEU A 81 -9.18 7.33 0.87
CA LEU A 81 -9.84 6.63 1.97
C LEU A 81 -11.19 6.03 1.57
N SER A 82 -11.97 6.72 0.73
CA SER A 82 -13.24 6.22 0.22
C SER A 82 -13.06 5.01 -0.70
N LEU A 83 -12.07 5.05 -1.60
CA LEU A 83 -11.71 3.91 -2.45
C LEU A 83 -11.27 2.71 -1.61
N LEU A 84 -10.43 2.92 -0.60
CA LEU A 84 -10.03 1.88 0.33
C LEU A 84 -11.24 1.28 1.07
N LYS A 85 -12.13 2.12 1.61
CA LYS A 85 -13.37 1.70 2.28
C LYS A 85 -14.36 0.98 1.36
N ARG A 86 -14.26 1.15 0.04
CA ARG A 86 -15.07 0.45 -0.97
C ARG A 86 -14.43 -0.88 -1.36
N ALA A 87 -13.10 -0.95 -1.39
CA ALA A 87 -12.36 -2.16 -1.68
C ALA A 87 -12.51 -3.19 -0.55
N VAL A 88 -12.60 -2.75 0.72
CA VAL A 88 -12.86 -3.64 1.85
C VAL A 88 -14.25 -4.28 1.71
N PRO A 89 -14.36 -5.62 1.61
CA PRO A 89 -15.65 -6.30 1.47
C PRO A 89 -16.51 -6.05 2.70
N ARG A 90 -17.65 -5.40 2.51
CA ARG A 90 -18.66 -5.19 3.55
C ARG A 90 -19.58 -6.40 3.59
N GLY A 91 -19.71 -7.02 4.75
CA GLY A 91 -20.62 -8.14 4.98
C GLY A 91 -19.98 -9.27 5.77
N GLU A 92 -20.84 -10.08 6.39
CA GLU A 92 -20.44 -11.28 7.12
C GLU A 92 -19.80 -12.28 6.13
N VAL A 93 -18.60 -12.74 6.44
CA VAL A 93 -17.93 -13.78 5.64
C VAL A 93 -18.38 -15.15 6.11
N SER A 94 -18.60 -16.08 5.17
CA SER A 94 -18.93 -17.46 5.55
C SER A 94 -17.80 -18.07 6.41
N ARG A 95 -18.15 -18.99 7.31
CA ARG A 95 -17.18 -19.66 8.19
C ARG A 95 -16.04 -20.32 7.39
N THR A 96 -16.36 -20.90 6.24
CA THR A 96 -15.40 -21.54 5.34
C THR A 96 -14.42 -20.53 4.76
N ARG A 97 -14.94 -19.42 4.23
CA ARG A 97 -14.11 -18.32 3.68
C ARG A 97 -13.19 -17.74 4.75
N TYR A 98 -13.71 -17.53 5.96
CA TYR A 98 -12.93 -17.03 7.09
C TYR A 98 -11.78 -17.98 7.47
N ARG A 99 -12.05 -19.28 7.64
CA ARG A 99 -11.02 -20.28 7.97
C ARG A 99 -9.96 -20.40 6.88
N PHE A 100 -10.39 -20.42 5.62
CA PHE A 100 -9.48 -20.49 4.48
C PHE A 100 -8.58 -19.25 4.40
N GLY A 101 -9.16 -18.05 4.53
CA GLY A 101 -8.39 -16.81 4.59
C GLY A 101 -7.41 -16.77 5.76
N LEU A 102 -7.78 -17.31 6.92
CA LEU A 102 -6.88 -17.39 8.08
C LEU A 102 -5.75 -18.38 7.88
N MET A 103 -6.02 -19.54 7.27
CA MET A 103 -5.00 -20.52 6.92
C MET A 103 -4.01 -19.95 5.89
N LEU A 104 -4.51 -19.27 4.86
CA LEU A 104 -3.67 -18.55 3.91
C LEU A 104 -2.84 -17.48 4.61
N LEU A 105 -3.42 -16.69 5.52
CA LEU A 105 -2.68 -15.64 6.23
C LEU A 105 -1.52 -16.23 7.04
N LEU A 106 -1.76 -17.33 7.75
CA LEU A 106 -0.71 -18.05 8.47
C LEU A 106 0.36 -18.61 7.52
N LEU A 107 -0.05 -19.13 6.37
CA LEU A 107 0.88 -19.61 5.35
C LEU A 107 1.80 -18.48 4.84
N HIS A 108 1.27 -17.28 4.63
CA HIS A 108 2.09 -16.12 4.23
C HIS A 108 3.09 -15.71 5.32
N ILE A 109 2.69 -15.76 6.59
CA ILE A 109 3.61 -15.51 7.71
C ILE A 109 4.73 -16.55 7.71
N ILE A 110 4.40 -17.84 7.60
CA ILE A 110 5.39 -18.92 7.53
C ILE A 110 6.32 -18.72 6.33
N TYR A 111 5.79 -18.40 5.15
CA TYR A 111 6.57 -18.13 3.95
C TYR A 111 7.53 -16.94 4.14
N ALA A 112 7.07 -15.85 4.76
CA ALA A 112 7.91 -14.68 5.04
C ALA A 112 9.08 -15.02 5.98
N TYR A 113 8.84 -15.82 7.03
CA TYR A 113 9.90 -16.29 7.91
C TYR A 113 10.86 -17.27 7.19
N LEU A 114 10.32 -18.19 6.39
CA LEU A 114 11.12 -19.18 5.66
C LEU A 114 12.05 -18.52 4.66
N THR A 115 11.56 -17.54 3.89
CA THR A 115 12.36 -16.79 2.91
C THR A 115 13.41 -15.89 3.54
N PHE A 116 13.20 -15.45 4.79
CA PHE A 116 14.17 -14.63 5.53
C PHE A 116 15.25 -15.46 6.22
N TYR A 117 14.87 -16.54 6.91
CA TYR A 117 15.79 -17.32 7.76
C TYR A 117 16.38 -18.55 7.09
N ALA A 118 15.65 -19.18 6.17
CA ALA A 118 16.07 -20.43 5.53
C ALA A 118 15.64 -20.47 4.05
N PRO A 119 16.08 -19.48 3.23
CA PRO A 119 15.71 -19.40 1.82
C PRO A 119 16.12 -20.64 1.02
N ASP A 120 17.20 -21.32 1.42
CA ASP A 120 17.73 -22.50 0.74
C ASP A 120 16.83 -23.74 0.85
N LEU A 121 15.88 -23.76 1.79
CA LEU A 121 14.87 -24.82 1.89
C LEU A 121 13.82 -24.75 0.78
N ILE A 122 13.66 -23.59 0.15
CA ILE A 122 12.70 -23.38 -0.93
C ILE A 122 13.41 -23.63 -2.25
N MET A 123 13.09 -24.76 -2.87
CA MET A 123 13.61 -25.12 -4.19
C MET A 123 13.29 -24.01 -5.19
N TRP A 124 14.27 -23.60 -6.02
CA TRP A 124 14.15 -22.56 -7.04
C TRP A 124 13.96 -21.11 -6.55
N TYR A 125 14.04 -20.85 -5.24
CA TYR A 125 13.84 -19.51 -4.71
C TYR A 125 14.95 -18.53 -5.11
N ALA A 126 16.22 -18.96 -5.11
CA ALA A 126 17.34 -18.09 -5.46
C ALA A 126 17.24 -17.55 -6.89
N GLU A 127 16.84 -18.40 -7.84
CA GLU A 127 16.73 -18.06 -9.27
C GLU A 127 15.53 -17.15 -9.57
N ASN A 128 14.43 -17.32 -8.83
CA ASN A 128 13.15 -16.65 -9.11
C ASN A 128 12.71 -15.71 -7.98
N ARG A 129 13.64 -15.26 -7.14
CA ARG A 129 13.36 -14.53 -5.90
C ARG A 129 12.38 -13.37 -6.08
N ILE A 130 12.61 -12.53 -7.09
CA ILE A 130 11.77 -11.35 -7.36
C ILE A 130 10.36 -11.79 -7.74
N THR A 131 10.23 -12.71 -8.69
CA THR A 131 8.95 -13.22 -9.19
C THR A 131 8.14 -13.89 -8.08
N MET A 132 8.77 -14.76 -7.28
CA MET A 132 8.11 -15.47 -6.19
C MET A 132 7.62 -14.51 -5.10
N ASN A 133 8.41 -13.49 -4.74
CA ASN A 133 8.00 -12.51 -3.74
C ASN A 133 6.87 -11.61 -4.22
N ILE A 134 6.88 -11.17 -5.49
CA ILE A 134 5.76 -10.42 -6.08
C ILE A 134 4.46 -11.25 -6.04
N ILE A 135 4.54 -12.54 -6.38
CA ILE A 135 3.39 -13.45 -6.33
C ILE A 135 2.90 -13.59 -4.89
N ALA A 136 3.80 -13.82 -3.93
CA ALA A 136 3.46 -13.94 -2.52
C ALA A 136 2.81 -12.67 -1.96
N ASP A 137 3.34 -11.49 -2.29
CA ASP A 137 2.77 -10.20 -1.89
C ASP A 137 1.37 -9.99 -2.47
N PHE A 138 1.17 -10.35 -3.74
CA PHE A 138 -0.15 -10.29 -4.37
C PHE A 138 -1.15 -11.23 -3.69
N LEU A 139 -0.75 -12.48 -3.44
CA LEU A 139 -1.59 -13.47 -2.75
C LEU A 139 -1.89 -13.05 -1.30
N PHE A 140 -0.94 -12.39 -0.63
CA PHE A 140 -1.14 -11.84 0.70
C PHE A 140 -2.22 -10.77 0.69
N ILE A 141 -2.16 -9.84 -0.27
CA ILE A 141 -3.19 -8.82 -0.46
C ILE A 141 -4.56 -9.46 -0.71
N VAL A 142 -4.63 -10.44 -1.64
CA VAL A 142 -5.87 -11.20 -1.92
C VAL A 142 -6.41 -11.86 -0.64
N THR A 143 -5.54 -12.43 0.18
CA THR A 143 -5.91 -13.09 1.44
C THR A 143 -6.59 -12.11 2.42
N LEU A 144 -6.11 -10.87 2.51
CA LEU A 144 -6.75 -9.83 3.31
C LEU A 144 -8.17 -9.48 2.81
N PHE A 145 -8.40 -9.51 1.50
CA PHE A 145 -9.74 -9.37 0.92
C PHE A 145 -10.59 -10.62 1.20
N VAL A 146 -10.02 -11.83 1.13
CA VAL A 146 -10.74 -13.08 1.46
C VAL A 146 -11.20 -13.07 2.92
N LEU A 147 -10.40 -12.57 3.85
CA LEU A 147 -10.77 -12.46 5.27
C LEU A 147 -11.94 -11.49 5.53
N GLY A 148 -12.12 -10.48 4.67
CA GLY A 148 -13.28 -9.58 4.68
C GLY A 148 -13.32 -8.59 5.85
N GLY A 149 -14.40 -7.81 5.94
CA GLY A 149 -14.53 -6.68 6.88
C GLY A 149 -14.46 -7.06 8.36
N GLU A 150 -15.06 -8.19 8.78
CA GLU A 150 -15.03 -8.61 10.19
C GLU A 150 -13.62 -8.86 10.73
N PHE A 151 -12.74 -9.38 9.88
CA PHE A 151 -11.34 -9.57 10.24
C PHE A 151 -10.67 -8.23 10.54
N TRP A 152 -10.91 -7.21 9.70
CA TRP A 152 -10.36 -5.88 9.90
C TRP A 152 -10.86 -5.22 11.20
N GLU A 153 -12.11 -5.43 11.58
CA GLU A 153 -12.62 -4.94 12.87
C GLU A 153 -11.98 -5.65 14.06
N LYS A 154 -11.71 -6.97 13.96
CA LYS A 154 -10.93 -7.71 14.97
C LYS A 154 -9.48 -7.21 15.04
N LEU A 155 -8.85 -6.96 13.88
CA LEU A 155 -7.49 -6.42 13.81
C LEU A 155 -7.44 -5.01 14.43
N ARG A 156 -8.41 -4.15 14.13
CA ARG A 156 -8.54 -2.82 14.73
C ARG A 156 -8.69 -2.92 16.25
N ALA A 157 -9.52 -3.84 16.73
CA ALA A 157 -9.75 -4.05 18.16
C ALA A 157 -8.47 -4.40 18.92
N LEU A 158 -7.51 -5.12 18.32
CA LEU A 158 -6.22 -5.43 18.95
C LEU A 158 -5.40 -4.17 19.32
N PHE A 159 -5.63 -3.04 18.65
CA PHE A 159 -4.95 -1.77 18.92
C PHE A 159 -5.74 -0.85 19.86
N ILE A 160 -6.91 -1.28 20.35
CA ILE A 160 -7.74 -0.53 21.30
C ILE A 160 -7.61 -1.22 22.65
N TYR A 161 -6.96 -0.57 23.62
CA TYR A 161 -6.64 -1.17 24.93
C TYR A 161 -7.86 -1.75 25.65
N ASP A 162 -8.98 -1.02 25.65
CA ASP A 162 -10.21 -1.45 26.35
C ASP A 162 -11.04 -2.48 25.57
N ALA A 163 -10.64 -2.83 24.35
CA ALA A 163 -11.40 -3.78 23.54
C ALA A 163 -11.26 -5.21 24.09
N LYS A 164 -12.39 -5.91 24.18
CA LYS A 164 -12.47 -7.30 24.66
C LYS A 164 -13.03 -8.21 23.58
N ALA A 165 -12.44 -9.39 23.42
CA ALA A 165 -12.98 -10.43 22.56
C ALA A 165 -14.23 -11.06 23.20
N ILE A 166 -15.34 -11.09 22.47
CA ILE A 166 -16.56 -11.76 22.90
C ILE A 166 -16.54 -13.18 22.32
N ILE A 167 -16.39 -14.17 23.20
CA ILE A 167 -16.44 -15.59 22.82
C ILE A 167 -17.90 -16.03 22.89
N PRO A 168 -18.53 -16.40 21.75
CA PRO A 168 -19.91 -16.89 21.78
C PRO A 168 -19.96 -18.20 22.57
N LYS A 169 -20.91 -18.30 23.51
CA LYS A 169 -21.26 -19.58 24.14
C LYS A 169 -21.80 -20.49 23.04
N THR A 170 -21.23 -21.67 22.92
CA THR A 170 -21.42 -22.67 21.85
C THR A 170 -22.86 -22.73 21.32
N LYS A 171 -23.02 -22.77 19.99
CA LYS A 171 -24.28 -23.24 19.36
C LYS A 171 -24.30 -24.75 19.35
#